data_AF-A0A7C7JAM0-F1
#
_entry.id   AF-A0A7C7JAM0-F1
#
_cell.length_a   1.000
_cell.length_b   1.000
_cell.length_c   1.000
_cell.angle_alpha   90.00
_cell.angle_beta   90.00
_cell.angle_gamma   90.00
#
_symmetry.space_group_name_H-M   'P 1'
#
loop_
_entity.id
_entity.type
_entity.pdbx_description
1 polymer ?
#
loop_
_entity_poly.entity_id
_entity_poly.type
_entity_poly.pdbx_seq_one_letter_code
_entity_poly.pdbx_strand_id
1 'polypeptide(L)' 'MPKTKPKTKLFILDTNVILYDSECLYNFQDNDIVIPISALDDLASNLL' A
#
# COMPACT_ATOMS: atom_id res chain seq x y z
N MET A 1 -19.97 -26.59 -6.81
CA MET A 1 -19.03 -26.36 -5.69
C MET A 1 -19.08 -24.89 -5.32
N PRO A 2 -19.32 -24.50 -4.07
CA PRO A 2 -19.26 -23.09 -3.69
C PRO A 2 -17.79 -22.64 -3.77
N LYS A 3 -17.50 -21.64 -4.61
CA LYS A 3 -16.19 -21.01 -4.66
C LYS A 3 -16.00 -20.21 -3.37
N THR A 4 -14.98 -20.52 -2.58
CA THR A 4 -14.58 -19.70 -1.45
C THR A 4 -14.20 -18.32 -2.00
N LYS A 5 -14.77 -17.24 -1.43
CA LYS A 5 -14.37 -15.88 -1.80
C LYS A 5 -12.87 -15.72 -1.48
N PRO A 6 -12.07 -15.12 -2.38
CA PRO A 6 -10.69 -14.82 -2.07
C PRO A 6 -10.64 -13.95 -0.81
N LYS A 7 -9.77 -14.32 0.13
CA LYS A 7 -9.61 -13.60 1.39
C LYS A 7 -8.79 -12.35 1.11
N THR A 8 -9.41 -11.18 1.23
CA THR A 8 -8.71 -9.89 1.24
C THR A 8 -7.67 -9.88 2.35
N LYS A 9 -6.46 -9.41 2.03
CA LYS A 9 -5.38 -9.22 3.01
C LYS A 9 -5.29 -7.75 3.37
N LEU A 10 -4.71 -7.47 4.53
CA LEU A 10 -4.34 -6.12 4.96
C LEU A 10 -2.84 -5.95 4.77
N PHE A 11 -2.43 -4.96 4.00
CA PHE A 11 -1.03 -4.56 3.82
C PHE A 11 -0.78 -3.22 4.49
N ILE A 12 0.40 -3.10 5.10
CA ILE A 12 0.91 -1.83 5.62
C ILE A 12 2.07 -1.44 4.71
N LEU A 13 1.93 -0.34 3.98
CA LEU A 13 2.97 0.14 3.05
C LEU A 13 3.84 1.18 3.74
N ASP A 14 5.16 1.04 3.59
CA ASP A 14 6.13 2.03 4.04
C ASP A 14 6.51 2.99 2.91
N THR A 15 7.32 3.99 3.24
CA THR A 15 7.85 4.96 2.28
C THR A 15 8.69 4.29 1.20
N ASN A 16 9.45 3.24 1.54
CA ASN A 16 10.35 2.57 0.60
C ASN A 16 9.59 1.84 -0.51
N VAL A 17 8.46 1.21 -0.21
CA VAL A 17 7.61 0.57 -1.21
C VAL A 17 7.08 1.60 -2.20
N ILE A 18 6.63 2.76 -1.70
CA ILE A 18 6.10 3.84 -2.55
C ILE A 18 7.22 4.49 -3.39
N LEU A 19 8.42 4.67 -2.83
CA LEU A 19 9.58 5.22 -3.53
C LEU A 19 10.16 4.25 -4.57
N TYR A 20 10.08 2.94 -4.30
CA TYR A 20 10.55 1.90 -5.21
C TYR A 20 9.57 1.67 -6.37
N ASP A 21 8.28 1.73 -6.09
CA ASP A 21 7.20 1.50 -7.05
C ASP A 21 6.08 2.53 -6.87
N SER A 22 6.04 3.52 -7.77
CA SER A 22 5.00 4.55 -7.77
C SER A 22 3.61 4.01 -8.16
N GLU A 23 3.53 2.80 -8.71
CA GLU A 23 2.27 2.12 -9.04
C GLU A 23 1.83 1.13 -7.96
N CYS A 24 2.54 1.05 -6.82
CA CYS A 24 2.27 0.06 -5.78
C CYS A 24 0.80 0.04 -5.31
N LEU A 25 0.14 1.20 -5.22
CA LEU A 25 -1.27 1.29 -4.83
C LEU A 25 -2.20 0.54 -5.80
N TYR A 26 -1.90 0.55 -7.10
CA TYR A 26 -2.65 -0.22 -8.10
C TYR A 26 -2.30 -1.71 -8.03
N ASN A 27 -1.04 -2.04 -7.74
CA ASN A 27 -0.59 -3.42 -7.56
C ASN A 27 -1.26 -4.11 -6.36
N PHE A 28 -1.62 -3.35 -5.32
CA PHE A 28 -2.31 -3.86 -4.14
C PHE A 28 -3.82 -3.59 -4.12
N GLN A 29 -4.44 -3.10 -5.20
CA GLN A 29 -5.84 -2.63 -5.23
C GLN A 29 -6.91 -3.66 -4.82
N ASP A 30 -6.62 -4.96 -4.92
CA ASP A 30 -7.50 -6.04 -4.48
C ASP A 30 -7.45 -6.31 -2.95
N ASN A 31 -6.69 -5.49 -2.20
CA ASN A 31 -6.43 -5.66 -0.78
C ASN A 31 -6.68 -4.37 -0.01
N ASP A 32 -6.84 -4.50 1.31
CA ASP A 32 -6.90 -3.34 2.19
C ASP A 32 -5.49 -2.80 2.40
N ILE A 33 -5.31 -1.49 2.20
CA ILE A 33 -4.01 -0.82 2.30
C ILE A 33 -4.04 0.18 3.46
N VAL A 34 -3.07 0.10 4.34
CA VAL A 34 -2.79 1.10 5.38
C VAL A 34 -1.47 1.79 5.03
N ILE A 35 -1.51 3.11 4.92
CA ILE A 35 -0.30 3.93 4.83
C ILE A 35 -0.15 4.63 6.17
N PRO A 36 0.90 4.34 6.96
CA PRO A 36 1.16 5.05 8.20
C PRO A 36 1.36 6.56 7.93
N ILE A 37 0.89 7.41 8.84
CA ILE A 37 1.08 8.86 8.72
C ILE A 37 2.56 9.24 8.64
N SER A 38 3.44 8.51 9.32
CA SER A 38 4.89 8.69 9.24
C SER A 38 5.43 8.47 7.83
N ALA A 39 4.88 7.51 7.08
CA ALA A 39 5.28 7.29 5.70
C ALA A 39 4.85 8.46 4.79
N LEU A 40 3.68 9.05 5.06
CA LEU A 40 3.22 10.25 4.35
C LEU A 40 4.09 11.48 4.65
N ASP A 41 4.46 11.70 5.92
CA ASP A 41 5.34 12.81 6.33
C ASP A 41 6.74 12.68 5.70
N ASP A 42 7.29 11.46 5.65
CA ASP A 42 8.58 11.19 5.00
C ASP A 42 8.53 11.45 3.49
N LEU A 43 7.47 11.00 2.81
CA LEU A 43 7.26 11.27 1.38
C LEU A 43 7.14 12.77 1.11
N ALA A 44 6.39 13.50 1.93
CA ALA A 44 6.24 14.95 1.81
C ALA A 44 7.58 15.68 2.04
N SER A 45 8.38 15.22 2.99
CA SER A 45 9.67 15.85 3.33
C SER A 45 10.74 15.62 2.25
N ASN A 46 10.74 14.47 1.58
CA ASN A 46 11.67 14.17 0.47
C ASN A 46 11.31 14.88 -0.84
N LEU A 47 10.13 15.50 -0.92
CA LEU A 47 9.69 16.29 -2.08
C LEU A 47 9.98 17.79 -1.95
N LEU A 48 10.47 18.25 -0.79
CA LEU A 48 10.93 19.62 -0.52
C LEU A 48 12.45 19.74 -0.68
#